data_AF-A0AA89CAD4-F1
#
_entry.id   AF-A0AA89CAD4-F1
#
_cell.length_a   1.000
_cell.length_b   1.000
_cell.length_c   1.000
_cell.angle_alpha   90.00
_cell.angle_beta   90.00
_cell.angle_gamma   90.00
#
_symmetry.space_group_name_H-M   'P 1'
#
loop_
_entity.id
_entity.type
_entity.pdbx_description
1 polymer ?
#
loop_
_entity_poly.entity_id
_entity_poly.type
_entity_poly.pdbx_seq_one_letter_code
_entity_poly.pdbx_strand_id
1 'polypeptide(L)' 'MAVPYSNTKLRVPKGFQNILEGLARECLRSQPDDIFEFGAKYFEQLLQVRERK' A
#
# COMPACT_ATOMS: atom_id res chain seq x y z
N MET A 1 16.78 5.88 -7.96
CA MET A 1 16.80 6.66 -9.21
C MET A 1 15.52 7.48 -9.31
N ALA A 2 15.61 8.81 -9.36
CA ALA A 2 14.49 9.68 -9.70
C ALA A 2 14.64 10.07 -11.18
N VAL A 3 13.67 9.71 -12.02
CA VAL A 3 13.68 10.04 -13.45
C VAL A 3 13.47 11.56 -13.56
N PRO A 4 14.38 12.32 -14.21
CA PRO A 4 14.48 13.76 -13.97
C PRO A 4 13.37 14.61 -14.61
N TYR A 5 12.54 14.09 -15.50
CA TYR A 5 11.52 14.91 -16.18
C TYR A 5 10.27 14.10 -16.52
N SER A 6 9.37 13.94 -15.55
CA SER A 6 7.94 13.77 -15.86
C SER A 6 7.27 15.11 -15.61
N ASN A 7 6.75 15.75 -16.65
CA ASN A 7 6.03 17.04 -16.59
C ASN A 7 4.63 16.89 -15.95
N THR A 8 4.51 15.99 -14.99
CA THR A 8 3.27 15.64 -14.31
C THR A 8 3.18 16.49 -13.05
N LYS A 9 2.19 17.39 -13.01
CA LYS A 9 1.77 18.12 -11.79
C LYS A 9 1.41 17.19 -10.63
N LEU A 10 1.22 15.90 -10.91
CA LEU A 10 0.93 14.85 -9.95
C LEU A 10 2.20 14.42 -9.22
N ARG A 11 2.23 14.69 -7.91
CA ARG A 11 3.26 14.21 -6.99
C ARG A 11 2.70 13.06 -6.19
N VAL A 12 3.50 12.01 -6.00
CA VAL A 12 3.14 10.88 -5.13
C VAL A 12 2.94 11.41 -3.69
N PRO A 13 1.81 11.13 -3.04
CA PRO A 13 1.57 11.54 -1.67
C PRO A 13 2.62 10.99 -0.70
N LYS A 14 2.96 11.76 0.33
CA LYS A 14 3.86 11.30 1.39
C LYS A 14 3.25 10.06 2.06
N GLY A 15 4.08 9.03 2.27
CA GLY A 15 3.67 7.78 2.90
C GLY A 15 3.03 6.75 1.96
N PHE A 16 2.72 7.10 0.71
CA PHE A 16 2.13 6.16 -0.25
C PHE A 16 3.01 4.92 -0.49
N GLN A 17 4.33 5.14 -0.62
CA GLN A 17 5.30 4.05 -0.77
C GLN A 17 5.27 3.08 0.42
N ASN A 18 5.14 3.59 1.64
CA ASN A 18 5.14 2.77 2.85
C ASN A 18 3.90 1.86 2.89
N ILE A 19 2.74 2.37 2.46
CA ILE A 19 1.49 1.61 2.40
C ILE A 19 1.61 0.47 1.38
N LEU A 20 2.17 0.77 0.19
CA LEU A 20 2.41 -0.23 -0.84
C LEU A 20 3.42 -1.29 -0.41
N GLU A 21 4.51 -0.88 0.24
CA GLU A 21 5.52 -1.80 0.74
C GLU A 21 4.94 -2.73 1.81
N GLY A 22 4.09 -2.20 2.71
CA GLY A 22 3.40 -3.00 3.71
C GLY A 22 2.53 -4.09 3.08
N LEU A 23 1.67 -3.72 2.13
CA LEU A 23 0.84 -4.70 1.41
C LEU A 23 1.70 -5.74 0.68
N ALA A 24 2.70 -5.31 -0.08
CA ALA A 24 3.56 -6.21 -0.84
C ALA A 24 4.28 -7.22 0.07
N ARG A 25 4.77 -6.76 1.23
CA ARG A 25 5.43 -7.61 2.22
C ARG A 25 4.47 -8.66 2.78
N GLU A 26 3.23 -8.29 3.08
CA GLU A 26 2.25 -9.24 3.60
C GLU A 26 1.77 -10.22 2.53
N CYS A 27 1.58 -9.80 1.28
CA CYS A 27 1.29 -10.71 0.17
C CYS A 27 2.39 -11.77 -0.01
N LEU A 28 3.67 -11.36 0.08
CA LEU A 28 4.79 -12.30 -0.02
C LEU A 28 4.85 -13.30 1.14
N ARG A 29 4.34 -12.93 2.32
CA ARG A 29 4.30 -13.81 3.50
C ARG A 29 3.13 -14.78 3.47
N SER A 30 1.94 -14.30 3.13
CA SER A 30 0.72 -15.11 3.15
C SER A 30 0.51 -15.92 1.88
N GLN A 31 1.17 -15.56 0.77
CA GLN A 31 1.02 -16.19 -0.54
C GLN A 31 -0.46 -16.43 -0.90
N PRO A 32 -1.31 -15.39 -0.89
CA PRO A 32 -2.75 -15.56 -1.04
C PRO A 32 -3.11 -15.89 -2.50
N ASP A 33 -4.12 -16.73 -2.70
CA ASP A 33 -4.66 -17.04 -4.03
C ASP A 33 -5.38 -15.84 -4.67
N ASP A 34 -6.06 -15.02 -3.86
CA ASP A 34 -6.71 -13.78 -4.27
C ASP A 34 -6.07 -12.55 -3.61
N ILE A 35 -5.25 -11.83 -4.39
CA ILE A 35 -4.56 -10.63 -3.95
C ILE A 35 -5.53 -9.46 -3.73
N PHE A 36 -6.63 -9.37 -4.48
CA PHE A 36 -7.59 -8.27 -4.36
C PHE A 36 -8.39 -8.39 -3.07
N GLU A 37 -8.91 -9.58 -2.78
CA GLU A 37 -9.61 -9.86 -1.52
C GLU A 37 -8.68 -9.67 -0.32
N PHE A 38 -7.45 -10.19 -0.42
CA PHE A 38 -6.43 -10.03 0.61
C PHE A 38 -6.12 -8.55 0.89
N GLY A 39 -5.92 -7.76 -0.17
CA GLY A 39 -5.63 -6.33 -0.05
C GLY A 39 -6.76 -5.53 0.58
N ALA A 40 -8.01 -5.84 0.23
CA ALA A 40 -9.18 -5.20 0.83
C ALA A 40 -9.23 -5.45 2.34
N LYS A 41 -9.10 -6.72 2.77
CA LYS A 41 -9.08 -7.10 4.19
C LYS A 41 -7.89 -6.49 4.94
N TYR A 42 -6.71 -6.50 4.32
CA TYR A 42 -5.49 -5.92 4.91
C TYR A 42 -5.66 -4.42 5.21
N PHE A 43 -6.15 -3.63 4.25
CA PHE A 43 -6.38 -2.20 4.48
C PHE A 43 -7.52 -1.92 5.43
N GLU A 44 -8.59 -2.74 5.43
CA GLU A 44 -9.67 -2.63 6.43
C GLU A 44 -9.13 -2.83 7.85
N GLN A 45 -8.30 -3.84 8.09
CA GLN A 45 -7.67 -4.08 9.38
C GLN A 45 -6.79 -2.90 9.82
N LEU A 46 -5.98 -2.35 8.90
CA LEU A 46 -5.15 -1.18 9.19
C LEU A 46 -5.99 0.06 9.55
N LEU A 47 -7.11 0.29 8.87
CA LEU A 47 -8.04 1.38 9.19
C LEU A 47 -8.65 1.21 10.57
N GLN A 48 -9.13 0.00 10.90
CA GLN A 48 -9.70 -0.26 12.21
C GLN A 48 -8.67 -0.09 13.35
N VAL A 49 -7.40 -0.44 13.12
CA VAL A 49 -6.32 -0.21 14.10
C VAL A 49 -6.05 1.29 14.27
N ARG A 50 -6.10 2.06 13.18
CA ARG A 50 -5.93 3.52 13.21
C ARG A 50 -7.07 4.22 13.95
N GLU A 51 -8.31 3.77 13.75
CA GLU A 51 -9.52 4.41 14.29
C GLU A 51 -9.83 4.02 15.74
N ARG A 52 -9.36 2.85 16.18
CA ARG A 52 -9.44 2.43 17.59
C ARG A 52 -8.42 3.12 18.50
N LYS A 53 -7.58 4.01 17.96
CA LYS A 53 -6.48 4.68 18.64
C LYS A 53 -6.77 6.16 18.77
#